data_AF-A0A813GWG0-F1
#
_entry.id   AF-A0A813GWG0-F1
#
_cell.length_a   1.000
_cell.length_b   1.000
_cell.length_c   1.000
_cell.angle_alpha   90.00
_cell.angle_beta   90.00
_cell.angle_gamma   90.00
#
_symmetry.space_group_name_H-M   'P 1'
#
loop_
_entity.id
_entity.type
_entity.pdbx_description
1 polymer ?
#
loop_
_entity_poly.entity_id
_entity_poly.type
_entity_poly.pdbx_seq_one_letter_code
_entity_poly.pdbx_strand_id
1 'polypeptide(L)'
;MAAVFAYTLTMGENNWENFQVWLDEDNEQVLHPMQTQASRESSVAGPECVGKELSWRISGSAQTVRLINEAQQEQLKDADAEEKKSVAVVFEGDYVPEGVTKGASISEMPLVQLNAGMEGKPGDKYRIRLHVRGKYKRLEWTKARGVDAIVALGQRRHTHKYHVIGDHSYWTFQQMEDHPSTKGVFSAEVQLLKETSNFQIFRDGDWDQGFYPAVGSDSSSTIHGPDGLGQGKNWQISGKVGDVFRIDFQRHVVKQKDQRSLSWQFVRPGEVDFQEMAKSHKYFLAGSWNGFQDVELMTLDTDSGHYRQEVTIGMSGTETFQILLNQNWLAAVHPDANDATQDDGHRLQGPDDGGVGRYWTIGADPADGISPGDHAMVSLEMAGGLPRRVRWEKYDSPDAHHEYLARGCQKIFERHLRLMGLIPRETLEKPARLSKKPEFYR
;
A
#
# COMPACT_ATOMS: atom_id res chain seq x y z
N MET A 1 27.48 -1.75 -27.34
CA MET A 1 26.78 -0.65 -28.00
C MET A 1 26.17 0.26 -26.96
N ALA A 2 26.16 1.58 -27.19
CA ALA A 2 25.41 2.52 -26.36
C ALA A 2 24.06 2.76 -27.03
N ALA A 3 22.96 2.52 -26.30
CA ALA A 3 21.60 2.75 -26.79
C ALA A 3 20.97 3.87 -25.96
N VAL A 4 20.16 4.71 -26.61
CA VAL A 4 19.37 5.75 -25.95
C VAL A 4 17.92 5.56 -26.33
N PHE A 5 17.09 5.27 -25.34
CA PHE A 5 15.64 5.19 -25.48
C PHE A 5 15.03 6.48 -24.96
N ALA A 6 13.95 6.96 -25.60
CA ALA A 6 13.36 8.22 -25.20
C ALA A 6 11.84 8.25 -25.36
N TYR A 7 11.17 8.88 -24.39
CA TYR A 7 9.73 9.03 -24.32
C TYR A 7 9.37 10.48 -24.02
N THR A 8 8.29 10.99 -24.62
CA THR A 8 7.78 12.34 -24.29
C THR A 8 6.53 12.21 -23.46
N LEU A 9 6.62 12.65 -22.21
CA LEU A 9 5.51 12.70 -21.26
C LEU A 9 4.91 14.12 -21.25
N THR A 10 3.58 14.21 -21.11
CA THR A 10 2.87 15.47 -20.91
C THR A 10 2.50 15.59 -19.44
N MET A 11 2.88 16.70 -18.80
CA MET A 11 2.56 17.01 -17.41
C MET A 11 1.05 17.09 -17.21
N GLY A 12 0.49 16.31 -16.30
CA GLY A 12 -0.93 16.31 -15.98
C GLY A 12 -1.33 17.44 -15.04
N GLU A 13 -2.60 17.43 -14.65
CA GLU A 13 -3.24 18.49 -13.86
C GLU A 13 -2.69 18.61 -12.42
N ASN A 14 -2.06 17.56 -11.89
CA ASN A 14 -1.42 17.57 -10.57
C ASN A 14 -0.09 18.31 -10.54
N ASN A 15 0.45 18.69 -11.70
CA ASN A 15 1.75 19.33 -11.84
C ASN A 15 2.93 18.47 -11.35
N TRP A 16 2.74 17.17 -11.22
CA TRP A 16 3.78 16.17 -11.04
C TRP A 16 3.35 14.85 -11.70
N GLU A 17 4.31 14.03 -12.12
CA GLU A 17 4.08 12.70 -12.68
C GLU A 17 5.10 11.69 -12.13
N ASN A 18 4.61 10.54 -11.67
CA ASN A 18 5.43 9.40 -11.28
C ASN A 18 5.56 8.43 -12.46
N PHE A 19 6.74 7.85 -12.66
CA PHE A 19 6.91 6.83 -13.70
C PHE A 19 7.99 5.81 -13.35
N GLN A 20 7.87 4.64 -13.98
CA GLN A 20 8.86 3.57 -14.01
C GLN A 20 9.12 3.21 -15.49
N VAL A 21 10.15 2.39 -15.74
CA VAL A 21 10.43 1.89 -17.10
C VAL A 21 10.34 0.38 -17.09
N TRP A 22 9.39 -0.17 -17.84
CA TRP A 22 9.25 -1.62 -18.00
C TRP A 22 10.11 -2.10 -19.15
N LEU A 23 10.77 -3.24 -18.96
CA LEU A 23 11.50 -3.92 -20.02
C LEU A 23 10.52 -4.80 -20.80
N ASP A 24 10.52 -4.69 -22.13
CA ASP A 24 9.75 -5.58 -23.01
C ASP A 24 8.25 -5.71 -22.66
N GLU A 25 7.64 -4.60 -22.20
CA GLU A 25 6.23 -4.54 -21.78
C GLU A 25 5.89 -5.44 -20.57
N ASP A 26 6.91 -5.90 -19.85
CA ASP A 26 6.79 -6.76 -18.68
C ASP A 26 6.85 -5.94 -17.38
N ASN A 27 5.74 -5.94 -16.64
CA ASN A 27 5.60 -5.23 -15.37
C ASN A 27 6.27 -5.95 -14.18
N GLU A 28 6.81 -7.15 -14.37
CA GLU A 28 7.69 -7.83 -13.42
C GLU A 28 9.17 -7.54 -13.69
N GLN A 29 9.50 -6.93 -14.84
CA GLN A 29 10.85 -6.51 -15.21
C GLN A 29 10.98 -4.99 -15.24
N VAL A 30 11.00 -4.41 -14.05
CA VAL A 30 10.96 -2.95 -13.87
C VAL A 30 12.36 -2.40 -13.64
N LEU A 31 12.74 -1.37 -14.40
CA LEU A 31 13.82 -0.47 -14.03
C LEU A 31 13.24 0.62 -13.13
N HIS A 32 13.87 0.82 -11.98
CA HIS A 32 13.39 1.71 -10.94
C HIS A 32 14.56 2.44 -10.25
N PRO A 33 14.30 3.56 -9.55
CA PRO A 33 15.27 4.14 -8.64
C PRO A 33 15.43 3.32 -7.35
N MET A 34 16.50 3.61 -6.60
CA MET A 34 16.70 3.02 -5.27
C MET A 34 15.89 3.71 -4.15
N GLN A 35 15.20 4.81 -4.48
CA GLN A 35 14.43 5.63 -3.54
C GLN A 35 13.08 5.98 -4.16
N THR A 36 12.06 6.10 -3.32
CA THR A 36 10.72 6.52 -3.76
C THR A 36 10.74 7.96 -4.27
N GLN A 37 10.01 8.25 -5.36
CA GLN A 37 9.89 9.58 -5.95
C GLN A 37 11.25 10.22 -6.30
N ALA A 38 12.19 9.40 -6.77
CA ALA A 38 13.56 9.85 -6.98
C ALA A 38 13.68 10.94 -8.05
N SER A 39 14.68 11.79 -7.86
CA SER A 39 14.99 12.90 -8.74
C SER A 39 15.70 12.46 -10.02
N ARG A 40 15.89 13.43 -10.91
CA ARG A 40 16.65 13.28 -12.16
C ARG A 40 18.05 12.75 -11.85
N GLU A 41 18.55 11.84 -12.70
CA GLU A 41 19.91 11.29 -12.61
C GLU A 41 20.19 10.43 -11.36
N SER A 42 19.15 10.08 -10.61
CA SER A 42 19.25 9.01 -9.61
C SER A 42 19.67 7.68 -10.23
N SER A 43 20.31 6.85 -9.41
CA SER A 43 20.75 5.52 -9.80
C SER A 43 19.60 4.67 -10.33
N VAL A 44 19.85 3.94 -11.42
CA VAL A 44 18.88 3.01 -12.02
C VAL A 44 19.21 1.58 -11.58
N ALA A 45 18.27 0.93 -10.90
CA ALA A 45 18.31 -0.47 -10.48
C ALA A 45 17.43 -1.36 -11.39
N GLY A 46 17.38 -2.66 -11.11
CA GLY A 46 16.64 -3.65 -11.91
C GLY A 46 17.30 -4.09 -13.23
N PRO A 47 16.61 -4.89 -14.07
CA PRO A 47 15.18 -5.21 -13.97
C PRO A 47 14.88 -6.20 -12.84
N GLU A 48 13.88 -5.89 -12.02
CA GLU A 48 13.32 -6.78 -11.00
C GLU A 48 11.86 -6.39 -10.71
N CYS A 49 11.11 -7.28 -10.05
CA CYS A 49 9.71 -7.05 -9.72
C CYS A 49 9.62 -6.17 -8.48
N VAL A 50 9.26 -4.90 -8.66
CA VAL A 50 9.08 -3.92 -7.57
C VAL A 50 7.73 -3.23 -7.66
N GLY A 51 7.27 -2.70 -6.53
CA GLY A 51 6.06 -1.90 -6.48
C GLY A 51 6.24 -0.49 -7.07
N LYS A 52 5.11 0.24 -7.20
CA LYS A 52 5.05 1.58 -7.82
C LYS A 52 5.68 2.68 -6.96
N GLU A 53 5.88 2.40 -5.68
CA GLU A 53 6.53 3.30 -4.72
C GLU A 53 7.96 3.66 -5.17
N LEU A 54 8.68 2.71 -5.77
CA LEU A 54 9.99 2.94 -6.38
C LEU A 54 9.83 3.54 -7.78
N SER A 55 9.41 4.79 -7.85
CA SER A 55 9.22 5.54 -9.10
C SER A 55 10.06 6.81 -9.14
N TRP A 56 10.42 7.24 -10.36
CA TRP A 56 10.95 8.59 -10.58
C TRP A 56 9.81 9.59 -10.61
N ARG A 57 10.05 10.80 -10.09
CA ARG A 57 9.06 11.88 -10.09
C ARG A 57 9.54 13.07 -10.91
N ILE A 58 8.76 13.45 -11.91
CA ILE A 58 8.89 14.73 -12.60
C ILE A 58 7.97 15.71 -11.89
N SER A 59 8.54 16.69 -11.18
CA SER A 59 7.77 17.79 -10.60
C SER A 59 7.83 19.03 -11.49
N GLY A 60 6.67 19.65 -11.70
CA GLY A 60 6.55 20.96 -12.34
C GLY A 60 6.80 22.13 -11.38
N SER A 61 6.83 21.91 -10.06
CA SER A 61 7.14 22.96 -9.09
C SER A 61 8.65 23.15 -8.89
N ALA A 62 9.10 24.40 -8.81
CA ALA A 62 10.41 24.72 -8.27
C ALA A 62 10.39 24.46 -6.76
N GLN A 63 11.11 23.44 -6.31
CA GLN A 63 11.27 23.20 -4.88
C GLN A 63 12.36 24.13 -4.37
N THR A 64 11.98 25.13 -3.58
CA THR A 64 12.96 25.96 -2.89
C THR A 64 13.28 25.30 -1.57
N VAL A 65 14.52 24.82 -1.42
CA VAL A 65 14.98 24.19 -0.19
C VAL A 65 16.04 25.05 0.48
N ARG A 66 16.09 25.01 1.81
CA ARG A 66 17.22 25.55 2.56
C ARG A 66 18.30 24.50 2.70
N LEU A 67 19.53 24.87 2.37
CA LEU A 67 20.69 23.98 2.52
C LEU A 67 21.14 23.99 3.97
N ILE A 68 20.89 22.93 4.73
CA ILE A 68 21.21 22.82 6.15
C ILE A 68 22.39 21.88 6.40
N ASN A 69 22.94 21.92 7.61
CA ASN A 69 23.95 20.98 8.07
C ASN A 69 23.36 19.83 8.91
N GLU A 70 24.14 18.77 9.15
CA GLU A 70 23.71 17.59 9.92
C GLU A 70 23.27 17.96 11.35
N ALA A 71 23.96 18.90 12.00
CA ALA A 71 23.59 19.37 13.34
C ALA A 71 22.21 20.07 13.36
N GLN A 72 21.84 20.77 12.30
CA GLN A 72 20.53 21.41 12.12
C GLN A 72 19.45 20.39 11.74
N GLN A 73 19.79 19.32 11.02
CA GLN A 73 18.84 18.23 10.73
C GLN A 73 18.35 17.56 12.02
N GLU A 74 19.25 17.35 12.97
CA GLU A 74 18.94 16.77 14.28
C GLU A 74 17.89 17.61 15.04
N GLN A 75 17.91 18.93 14.87
CA GLN A 75 16.94 19.86 15.46
C GLN A 75 15.54 19.75 14.82
N LEU A 76 15.45 19.19 13.61
CA LEU A 76 14.21 19.01 12.87
C LEU A 76 13.61 17.60 13.02
N LYS A 77 14.13 16.76 13.92
CA LYS A 77 13.62 15.39 14.11
C LYS A 77 12.13 15.35 14.42
N ASP A 78 11.64 16.30 15.21
CA ASP A 78 10.23 16.39 15.62
C ASP A 78 9.41 17.35 14.74
N ALA A 79 10.01 17.94 13.71
CA ALA A 79 9.31 18.82 12.77
C ALA A 79 8.29 18.05 11.92
N ASP A 80 7.27 18.77 11.43
CA ASP A 80 6.27 18.18 10.54
C ASP A 80 6.87 17.78 9.18
N ALA A 81 6.13 16.97 8.42
CA ALA A 81 6.60 16.43 7.15
C ALA A 81 6.83 17.51 6.08
N GLU A 82 6.21 18.69 6.22
CA GLU A 82 6.29 19.75 5.21
C GLU A 82 7.52 20.64 5.46
N GLU A 83 7.85 20.93 6.72
CA GLU A 83 9.11 21.56 7.12
C GLU A 83 10.30 20.70 6.72
N LYS A 84 10.23 19.38 6.91
CA LYS A 84 11.27 18.43 6.48
C LYS A 84 11.49 18.42 4.96
N LYS A 85 10.46 18.66 4.14
CA LYS A 85 10.57 18.77 2.67
C LYS A 85 11.17 20.11 2.21
N SER A 86 11.19 21.12 3.07
CA SER A 86 11.68 22.47 2.76
C SER A 86 13.19 22.64 3.00
N VAL A 87 13.88 21.58 3.42
CA VAL A 87 15.31 21.58 3.73
C VAL A 87 16.05 20.47 2.98
N ALA A 88 17.33 20.68 2.71
CA ALA A 88 18.23 19.69 2.13
C ALA A 88 19.54 19.69 2.91
N VAL A 89 19.96 18.54 3.41
CA VAL A 89 21.22 18.40 4.16
C VAL A 89 22.36 18.26 3.16
N VAL A 90 23.25 19.26 3.13
CA VAL A 90 24.36 19.32 2.17
C VAL A 90 25.70 19.54 2.85
N PHE A 91 25.68 19.96 4.11
CA PHE A 91 26.87 20.30 4.87
C PHE A 91 27.10 19.29 6.01
N GLU A 92 28.31 18.79 6.12
CA GLU A 92 28.72 17.81 7.14
C GLU A 92 28.90 18.48 8.52
N GLY A 93 28.47 17.80 9.59
CA GLY A 93 28.60 18.29 10.96
C GLY A 93 27.90 19.62 11.23
N ASP A 94 28.63 20.59 11.79
CA ASP A 94 28.18 21.95 12.11
C ASP A 94 28.66 22.99 11.09
N TYR A 95 29.09 22.54 9.89
CA TYR A 95 29.61 23.43 8.87
C TYR A 95 28.59 24.49 8.44
N VAL A 96 29.08 25.72 8.28
CA VAL A 96 28.30 26.88 7.84
C VAL A 96 28.96 27.45 6.57
N PRO A 97 28.21 27.60 5.45
CA PRO A 97 28.75 28.13 4.20
C PRO A 97 29.22 29.60 4.32
N GLU A 98 30.12 29.98 3.43
CA GLU A 98 30.75 31.30 3.39
C GLU A 98 29.68 32.42 3.26
N GLY A 99 29.73 33.42 4.15
CA GLY A 99 28.75 34.52 4.20
C GLY A 99 27.59 34.30 5.20
N VAL A 100 27.51 33.15 5.86
CA VAL A 100 26.55 32.87 6.94
C VAL A 100 27.28 32.83 8.29
N THR A 101 26.66 33.37 9.35
CA THR A 101 27.26 33.48 10.69
C THR A 101 27.42 32.11 11.37
N LYS A 102 28.53 31.89 12.10
CA LYS A 102 28.67 30.68 12.93
C LYS A 102 27.57 30.64 13.99
N GLY A 103 26.82 29.54 14.03
CA GLY A 103 25.61 29.41 14.87
C GLY A 103 24.33 29.91 14.23
N ALA A 104 24.33 30.16 12.91
CA ALA A 104 23.14 30.53 12.15
C ALA A 104 21.99 29.53 12.32
N SER A 105 20.80 30.09 12.49
CA SER A 105 19.55 29.33 12.52
C SER A 105 19.19 28.80 11.12
N ILE A 106 18.30 27.81 11.05
CA ILE A 106 17.85 27.21 9.79
C ILE A 106 17.30 28.27 8.81
N SER A 107 16.68 29.35 9.32
CA SER A 107 16.11 30.42 8.49
C SER A 107 17.17 31.32 7.83
N GLU A 108 18.39 31.34 8.37
CA GLU A 108 19.54 32.09 7.85
C GLU A 108 20.38 31.25 6.87
N MET A 109 20.07 29.96 6.73
CA MET A 109 20.74 29.08 5.77
C MET A 109 20.33 29.38 4.32
N PRO A 110 21.23 29.17 3.34
CA PRO A 110 20.99 29.51 1.94
C PRO A 110 19.76 28.81 1.36
N LEU A 111 18.90 29.58 0.68
CA LEU A 111 17.80 29.07 -0.12
C LEU A 111 18.29 28.78 -1.54
N VAL A 112 18.11 27.54 -1.99
CA VAL A 112 18.39 27.13 -3.37
C VAL A 112 17.12 26.59 -4.00
N GLN A 113 16.84 27.06 -5.22
CA GLN A 113 15.82 26.45 -6.06
C GLN A 113 16.38 25.19 -6.70
N LEU A 114 15.93 24.04 -6.23
CA LEU A 114 16.14 22.78 -6.92
C LEU A 114 15.36 22.82 -8.24
N ASN A 115 15.98 22.26 -9.30
CA ASN A 115 15.37 22.13 -10.63
C ASN A 115 15.11 23.45 -11.38
N ALA A 116 15.87 24.51 -11.09
CA ALA A 116 15.78 25.79 -11.80
C ALA A 116 15.76 25.60 -13.34
N GLY A 117 14.72 26.12 -14.00
CA GLY A 117 14.52 25.99 -15.46
C GLY A 117 13.84 24.70 -15.94
N MET A 118 13.52 23.77 -15.03
CA MET A 118 12.70 22.58 -15.30
C MET A 118 11.25 22.72 -14.82
N GLU A 119 10.89 23.89 -14.30
CA GLU A 119 9.52 24.24 -13.90
C GLU A 119 8.53 23.97 -15.02
N GLY A 120 7.42 23.34 -14.66
CA GLY A 120 6.36 22.89 -15.54
C GLY A 120 5.01 23.42 -15.09
N LYS A 121 4.11 23.52 -16.05
CA LYS A 121 2.67 23.69 -15.84
C LYS A 121 1.95 22.50 -16.46
N PRO A 122 0.72 22.18 -16.05
CA PRO A 122 -0.09 21.19 -16.75
C PRO A 122 -0.11 21.46 -18.26
N GLY A 123 0.15 20.42 -19.05
CA GLY A 123 0.31 20.47 -20.50
C GLY A 123 1.75 20.68 -20.99
N ASP A 124 2.69 21.11 -20.14
CA ASP A 124 4.11 21.13 -20.49
C ASP A 124 4.64 19.73 -20.74
N LYS A 125 5.62 19.60 -21.62
CA LYS A 125 6.14 18.31 -22.05
C LYS A 125 7.55 18.08 -21.54
N TYR A 126 7.86 16.84 -21.21
CA TYR A 126 9.17 16.40 -20.74
C TYR A 126 9.66 15.24 -21.58
N ARG A 127 10.89 15.33 -22.07
CA ARG A 127 11.56 14.26 -22.81
C ARG A 127 12.40 13.46 -21.83
N ILE A 128 11.94 12.26 -21.52
CA ILE A 128 12.67 11.27 -20.72
C ILE A 128 13.64 10.53 -21.64
N ARG A 129 14.87 10.29 -21.16
CA ARG A 129 15.91 9.55 -21.88
C ARG A 129 16.56 8.53 -20.96
N LEU A 130 16.52 7.27 -21.38
CA LEU A 130 17.25 6.17 -20.76
C LEU A 130 18.49 5.87 -21.61
N HIS A 131 19.66 6.09 -21.02
CA HIS A 131 20.95 5.77 -21.61
C HIS A 131 21.42 4.41 -21.10
N VAL A 132 21.70 3.48 -22.01
CA VAL A 132 22.14 2.12 -21.69
C VAL A 132 23.49 1.85 -22.33
N ARG A 133 24.48 1.46 -21.52
CA ARG A 133 25.81 1.03 -21.97
C ARG A 133 26.26 -0.20 -21.17
N GLY A 134 25.89 -1.38 -21.66
CA GLY A 134 26.11 -2.63 -20.94
C GLY A 134 25.34 -2.62 -19.62
N LYS A 135 26.03 -2.88 -18.50
CA LYS A 135 25.42 -2.83 -17.16
C LYS A 135 25.10 -1.41 -16.66
N TYR A 136 25.66 -0.38 -17.28
CA TYR A 136 25.46 1.01 -16.85
C TYR A 136 24.19 1.57 -17.48
N LYS A 137 23.30 2.05 -16.63
CA LYS A 137 22.04 2.69 -17.00
C LYS A 137 21.99 4.07 -16.35
N ARG A 138 21.54 5.07 -17.09
CA ARG A 138 21.30 6.43 -16.58
C ARG A 138 19.97 6.92 -17.11
N LEU A 139 19.16 7.47 -16.23
CA LEU A 139 17.90 8.09 -16.59
C LEU A 139 17.98 9.61 -16.39
N GLU A 140 17.56 10.36 -17.40
CA GLU A 140 17.43 11.81 -17.32
C GLU A 140 16.15 12.28 -18.00
N TRP A 141 15.72 13.50 -17.69
CA TRP A 141 14.66 14.15 -18.44
C TRP A 141 14.94 15.64 -18.58
N THR A 142 14.37 16.25 -19.63
CA THR A 142 14.41 17.69 -19.84
C THR A 142 13.05 18.20 -20.28
N LYS A 143 12.72 19.46 -19.95
CA LYS A 143 11.52 20.10 -20.50
C LYS A 143 11.66 20.19 -22.02
N ALA A 144 10.74 19.56 -22.74
CA ALA A 144 10.75 19.47 -24.18
C ALA A 144 10.43 20.83 -24.81
N ARG A 145 11.11 21.16 -25.91
CA ARG A 145 10.93 22.40 -26.68
C ARG A 145 10.94 22.08 -28.17
N GLY A 146 10.25 22.88 -28.98
CA GLY A 146 10.25 22.72 -30.44
C GLY A 146 9.79 21.33 -30.90
N VAL A 147 10.58 20.66 -31.73
CA VAL A 147 10.26 19.34 -32.32
C VAL A 147 10.12 18.25 -31.25
N ASP A 148 10.88 18.32 -30.16
CA ASP A 148 10.78 17.36 -29.04
C ASP A 148 9.46 17.49 -28.26
N ALA A 149 8.77 18.62 -28.37
CA ALA A 149 7.44 18.84 -27.82
C ALA A 149 6.32 18.38 -28.78
N ILE A 150 6.65 17.96 -30.00
CA ILE A 150 5.68 17.39 -30.92
C ILE A 150 5.43 15.95 -30.48
N VAL A 151 4.22 15.70 -29.99
CA VAL A 151 3.72 14.34 -29.75
C VAL A 151 2.93 13.97 -30.99
N ALA A 152 3.03 12.72 -31.45
CA ALA A 152 2.18 12.19 -32.50
C ALA A 152 0.71 12.57 -32.21
N LEU A 153 -0.03 12.99 -33.23
CA LEU A 153 -1.39 13.58 -33.22
C LEU A 153 -2.50 12.71 -32.56
N GLY A 154 -2.16 11.67 -31.80
CA GLY A 154 -3.07 10.72 -31.17
C GLY A 154 -3.13 10.75 -29.63
N GLN A 155 -2.36 11.59 -28.92
CA GLN A 155 -2.52 11.71 -27.46
C GLN A 155 -3.86 12.38 -27.13
N ARG A 156 -4.88 11.55 -26.91
CA ARG A 156 -6.16 11.96 -26.34
C ARG A 156 -5.86 12.67 -25.02
N ARG A 157 -6.44 13.85 -24.80
CA ARG A 157 -6.50 14.42 -23.44
C ARG A 157 -7.15 13.33 -22.58
N HIS A 158 -6.41 12.77 -21.64
CA HIS A 158 -6.96 11.75 -20.78
C HIS A 158 -8.03 12.42 -19.93
N THR A 159 -9.28 12.00 -20.12
CA THR A 159 -10.34 12.35 -19.18
C THR A 159 -10.12 11.47 -17.95
N HIS A 160 -9.83 12.12 -16.83
CA HIS A 160 -9.63 11.44 -15.55
C HIS A 160 -10.96 10.96 -15.01
N LYS A 161 -10.92 9.81 -14.33
CA LYS A 161 -12.06 9.24 -13.63
C LYS A 161 -11.87 9.42 -12.14
N TYR A 162 -12.98 9.57 -11.44
CA TYR A 162 -12.99 9.66 -9.99
C TYR A 162 -13.72 8.46 -9.43
N HIS A 163 -13.23 7.98 -8.30
CA HIS A 163 -13.78 6.83 -7.61
C HIS A 163 -14.01 7.23 -6.17
N VAL A 164 -15.16 6.83 -5.63
CA VAL A 164 -15.42 6.87 -4.21
C VAL A 164 -15.01 5.52 -3.62
N ILE A 165 -14.35 5.55 -2.46
CA ILE A 165 -14.10 4.37 -1.64
C ILE A 165 -14.55 4.64 -0.23
N GLY A 166 -14.99 3.61 0.49
CA GLY A 166 -15.29 3.74 1.90
C GLY A 166 -15.99 2.51 2.44
N ASP A 167 -16.64 2.66 3.58
CA ASP A 167 -17.32 1.54 4.24
C ASP A 167 -18.43 0.92 3.37
N HIS A 168 -19.14 1.73 2.58
CA HIS A 168 -20.17 1.28 1.64
C HIS A 168 -19.67 0.34 0.54
N SER A 169 -18.36 0.38 0.23
CA SER A 169 -17.73 -0.43 -0.82
C SER A 169 -16.66 -1.37 -0.27
N TYR A 170 -16.57 -1.53 1.06
CA TYR A 170 -15.47 -2.22 1.72
C TYR A 170 -14.10 -1.76 1.23
N TRP A 171 -13.94 -0.44 1.10
CA TRP A 171 -12.72 0.22 0.68
C TRP A 171 -12.20 -0.23 -0.69
N THR A 172 -13.11 -0.59 -1.59
CA THR A 172 -12.83 -0.84 -3.02
C THR A 172 -13.28 0.33 -3.90
N PHE A 173 -12.68 0.48 -5.07
CA PHE A 173 -12.97 1.58 -6.00
C PHE A 173 -14.36 1.44 -6.64
N GLN A 174 -15.28 2.32 -6.25
CA GLN A 174 -16.54 2.55 -6.96
C GLN A 174 -16.39 3.77 -7.89
N GLN A 175 -16.47 3.58 -9.21
CA GLN A 175 -16.36 4.67 -10.16
C GLN A 175 -17.55 5.65 -10.01
N MET A 176 -17.25 6.94 -10.01
CA MET A 176 -18.23 8.02 -10.08
C MET A 176 -18.61 8.32 -11.54
N GLU A 177 -19.83 8.80 -11.75
CA GLU A 177 -20.35 9.17 -13.06
C GLU A 177 -20.16 10.66 -13.33
N ASP A 178 -19.78 11.02 -14.56
CA ASP A 178 -19.74 12.41 -15.02
C ASP A 178 -21.14 13.03 -14.99
N HIS A 179 -21.28 14.21 -14.40
CA HIS A 179 -22.55 14.93 -14.42
C HIS A 179 -22.83 15.45 -15.86
N PRO A 180 -23.96 15.07 -16.49
CA PRO A 180 -24.19 15.32 -17.92
C PRO A 180 -24.28 16.81 -18.27
N SER A 181 -24.72 17.66 -17.34
CA SER A 181 -24.90 19.09 -17.56
C SER A 181 -23.77 19.98 -17.04
N THR A 182 -22.87 19.45 -16.20
CA THR A 182 -21.91 20.27 -15.44
C THR A 182 -20.53 19.65 -15.51
N LYS A 183 -19.67 20.22 -16.35
CA LYS A 183 -18.31 19.72 -16.54
C LYS A 183 -17.50 19.74 -15.23
N GLY A 184 -16.80 18.64 -14.96
CA GLY A 184 -15.91 18.50 -13.80
C GLY A 184 -16.62 18.16 -12.49
N VAL A 185 -17.93 17.88 -12.54
CA VAL A 185 -18.70 17.31 -11.42
C VAL A 185 -18.85 15.82 -11.66
N PHE A 186 -18.56 15.03 -10.64
CA PHE A 186 -18.63 13.58 -10.63
C PHE A 186 -19.54 13.16 -9.47
N SER A 187 -20.45 12.23 -9.72
CA SER A 187 -21.46 11.82 -8.76
C SER A 187 -21.46 10.32 -8.54
N ALA A 188 -21.69 9.88 -7.31
CA ALA A 188 -21.94 8.48 -6.98
C ALA A 188 -23.01 8.37 -5.89
N GLU A 189 -23.90 7.40 -6.03
CA GLU A 189 -24.79 6.99 -4.94
C GLU A 189 -24.09 5.92 -4.09
N VAL A 190 -24.11 6.13 -2.78
CA VAL A 190 -23.55 5.21 -1.79
C VAL A 190 -24.65 4.82 -0.81
N GLN A 191 -24.74 3.53 -0.51
CA GLN A 191 -25.69 3.00 0.47
C GLN A 191 -24.98 2.74 1.79
N LEU A 192 -25.52 3.26 2.89
CA LEU A 192 -24.91 3.11 4.21
C LEU A 192 -25.08 1.67 4.72
N LEU A 193 -23.96 1.00 5.02
CA LEU A 193 -23.95 -0.34 5.63
C LEU A 193 -23.91 -0.31 7.16
N LYS A 194 -23.64 0.87 7.74
CA LYS A 194 -23.62 1.17 9.17
C LYS A 194 -24.06 2.62 9.37
N GLU A 195 -24.41 3.02 10.60
CA GLU A 195 -24.98 4.35 10.90
C GLU A 195 -24.03 5.52 10.57
N THR A 196 -22.73 5.23 10.50
CA THR A 196 -21.67 6.19 10.22
C THR A 196 -20.72 5.58 9.20
N SER A 197 -20.71 6.10 7.98
CA SER A 197 -19.81 5.63 6.91
C SER A 197 -18.70 6.64 6.66
N ASN A 198 -17.46 6.14 6.70
CA ASN A 198 -16.27 6.82 6.26
C ASN A 198 -16.09 6.65 4.75
N PHE A 199 -15.53 7.66 4.08
CA PHE A 199 -15.16 7.58 2.68
C PHE A 199 -14.06 8.56 2.28
N GLN A 200 -13.45 8.30 1.13
CA GLN A 200 -12.46 9.13 0.44
C GLN A 200 -12.73 9.11 -1.07
N ILE A 201 -12.10 10.03 -1.82
CA ILE A 201 -12.20 10.10 -3.28
C ILE A 201 -10.80 9.86 -3.88
N PHE A 202 -10.70 9.04 -4.91
CA PHE A 202 -9.44 8.75 -5.59
C PHE A 202 -9.55 9.00 -7.09
N ARG A 203 -8.50 9.58 -7.66
CA ARG A 203 -8.40 9.77 -9.11
C ARG A 203 -7.80 8.53 -9.76
N ASP A 204 -8.40 8.11 -10.87
CA ASP A 204 -7.95 7.02 -11.74
C ASP A 204 -7.71 5.66 -11.04
N GLY A 205 -8.28 5.45 -9.85
CA GLY A 205 -8.06 4.24 -9.05
C GLY A 205 -6.63 4.11 -8.53
N ASP A 206 -5.94 5.24 -8.34
CA ASP A 206 -4.55 5.30 -7.90
C ASP A 206 -4.48 5.74 -6.43
N TRP A 207 -4.02 4.83 -5.56
CA TRP A 207 -3.87 5.07 -4.11
C TRP A 207 -2.94 6.24 -3.77
N ASP A 208 -2.06 6.66 -4.68
CA ASP A 208 -1.21 7.84 -4.51
C ASP A 208 -1.90 9.15 -4.95
N GLN A 209 -3.17 9.09 -5.35
CA GLN A 209 -3.96 10.24 -5.81
C GLN A 209 -5.29 10.36 -5.06
N GLY A 210 -5.23 10.19 -3.74
CA GLY A 210 -6.36 10.34 -2.84
C GLY A 210 -6.66 11.80 -2.50
N PHE A 211 -7.94 12.14 -2.45
CA PHE A 211 -8.48 13.37 -1.88
C PHE A 211 -9.15 13.02 -0.55
N TYR A 212 -8.88 13.84 0.45
CA TYR A 212 -9.28 13.60 1.83
C TYR A 212 -9.41 14.94 2.60
N PRO A 213 -10.11 15.00 3.73
CA PRO A 213 -10.21 16.21 4.54
C PRO A 213 -8.89 16.54 5.25
N ALA A 214 -8.56 17.84 5.33
CA ALA A 214 -7.43 18.33 6.13
C ALA A 214 -7.64 18.10 7.63
N VAL A 215 -8.79 18.57 8.11
CA VAL A 215 -9.25 18.59 9.49
C VAL A 215 -10.78 18.54 9.44
N GLY A 216 -11.39 17.77 10.34
CA GLY A 216 -12.83 17.53 10.34
C GLY A 216 -13.22 16.36 9.43
N SER A 217 -14.51 16.05 9.42
CA SER A 217 -15.09 14.93 8.65
C SER A 217 -16.32 15.34 7.84
N ASP A 218 -16.67 16.63 7.83
CA ASP A 218 -17.85 17.16 7.14
C ASP A 218 -17.54 17.71 5.73
N SER A 219 -18.58 18.12 5.00
CA SER A 219 -18.46 18.62 3.63
C SER A 219 -17.83 20.02 3.53
N SER A 220 -17.68 20.72 4.66
CA SER A 220 -17.03 22.04 4.72
C SER A 220 -15.51 21.94 4.90
N SER A 221 -15.02 20.75 5.24
CA SER A 221 -13.62 20.45 5.49
C SER A 221 -12.76 20.71 4.24
N THR A 222 -11.63 21.39 4.43
CA THR A 222 -10.69 21.67 3.33
C THR A 222 -10.21 20.38 2.67
N ILE A 223 -10.31 20.29 1.35
CA ILE A 223 -9.90 19.12 0.58
C ILE A 223 -8.38 19.16 0.33
N HIS A 224 -7.65 18.16 0.81
CA HIS A 224 -6.24 17.90 0.53
C HIS A 224 -6.06 16.91 -0.64
N GLY A 225 -4.80 16.66 -1.01
CA GLY A 225 -4.44 15.82 -2.15
C GLY A 225 -4.53 16.55 -3.51
N PRO A 226 -4.51 15.82 -4.64
CA PRO A 226 -4.35 14.37 -4.70
C PRO A 226 -2.93 13.95 -4.32
N ASP A 227 -2.80 13.13 -3.28
CA ASP A 227 -1.56 12.50 -2.83
C ASP A 227 -1.89 11.24 -1.98
N GLY A 228 -0.86 10.50 -1.55
CA GLY A 228 -0.99 9.29 -0.71
C GLY A 228 -0.99 9.54 0.80
N LEU A 229 -1.13 10.79 1.28
CA LEU A 229 -1.02 11.15 2.71
C LEU A 229 -2.38 11.18 3.44
N GLY A 230 -3.39 10.59 2.80
CA GLY A 230 -4.77 10.53 3.28
C GLY A 230 -5.06 9.41 4.26
N GLN A 231 -4.11 8.53 4.58
CA GLN A 231 -4.36 7.40 5.47
C GLN A 231 -5.01 7.85 6.80
N GLY A 232 -6.15 7.25 7.14
CA GLY A 232 -6.93 7.56 8.35
C GLY A 232 -7.66 8.91 8.35
N LYS A 233 -7.66 9.66 7.24
CA LYS A 233 -8.34 10.97 7.12
C LYS A 233 -9.57 10.83 6.24
N ASN A 234 -10.74 10.73 6.84
CA ASN A 234 -11.96 10.36 6.12
C ASN A 234 -13.05 11.41 6.29
N TRP A 235 -13.83 11.61 5.23
CA TRP A 235 -15.14 12.25 5.38
C TRP A 235 -16.12 11.24 5.94
N GLN A 236 -17.16 11.74 6.63
CA GLN A 236 -18.09 10.92 7.37
C GLN A 236 -19.53 11.30 7.01
N ILE A 237 -20.32 10.30 6.64
CA ILE A 237 -21.76 10.40 6.41
C ILE A 237 -22.48 9.68 7.54
N SER A 238 -23.41 10.35 8.21
CA SER A 238 -24.26 9.74 9.23
C SER A 238 -25.70 9.64 8.72
N GLY A 239 -26.33 8.49 9.00
CA GLY A 239 -27.69 8.17 8.59
C GLY A 239 -28.13 6.83 9.17
N LYS A 240 -29.27 6.29 8.71
CA LYS A 240 -29.69 4.94 9.06
C LYS A 240 -29.03 3.93 8.12
N VAL A 241 -28.84 2.71 8.62
CA VAL A 241 -28.43 1.58 7.76
C VAL A 241 -29.44 1.44 6.63
N GLY A 242 -28.94 1.39 5.41
CA GLY A 242 -29.71 1.33 4.17
C GLY A 242 -30.02 2.68 3.52
N ASP A 243 -29.86 3.80 4.21
CA ASP A 243 -30.01 5.12 3.60
C ASP A 243 -29.02 5.29 2.42
N VAL A 244 -29.51 5.90 1.34
CA VAL A 244 -28.73 6.17 0.13
C VAL A 244 -28.42 7.67 0.08
N PHE A 245 -27.13 7.98 -0.03
CA PHE A 245 -26.63 9.33 -0.20
C PHE A 245 -26.00 9.48 -1.58
N ARG A 246 -26.17 10.65 -2.21
CA ARG A 246 -25.42 11.03 -3.40
C ARG A 246 -24.24 11.90 -3.00
N ILE A 247 -23.04 11.46 -3.33
CA ILE A 247 -21.79 12.22 -3.19
C ILE A 247 -21.51 12.91 -4.52
N ASP A 248 -21.33 14.22 -4.49
CA ASP A 248 -20.96 15.07 -5.62
C ASP A 248 -19.56 15.65 -5.36
N PHE A 249 -18.58 15.25 -6.16
CA PHE A 249 -17.21 15.78 -6.15
C PHE A 249 -17.00 16.65 -7.38
N GLN A 250 -16.58 17.90 -7.18
CA GLN A 250 -16.23 18.79 -8.28
C GLN A 250 -14.74 19.11 -8.24
N ARG A 251 -14.08 18.98 -9.39
CA ARG A 251 -12.71 19.48 -9.59
C ARG A 251 -12.62 20.31 -10.86
N HIS A 252 -12.02 21.48 -10.73
CA HIS A 252 -11.84 22.40 -11.83
C HIS A 252 -10.45 23.05 -11.76
N VAL A 253 -9.57 22.64 -12.67
CA VAL A 253 -8.22 23.16 -12.77
C VAL A 253 -8.18 24.29 -13.80
N VAL A 254 -8.15 25.54 -13.34
CA VAL A 254 -8.06 26.72 -14.22
C VAL A 254 -6.89 27.60 -13.83
N LYS A 255 -6.05 27.94 -14.82
CA LYS A 255 -4.89 28.84 -14.66
C LYS A 255 -4.00 28.47 -13.45
N GLN A 256 -3.72 27.17 -13.28
CA GLN A 256 -2.95 26.60 -12.16
C GLN A 256 -3.60 26.75 -10.76
N LYS A 257 -4.89 27.09 -10.68
CA LYS A 257 -5.67 26.95 -9.46
C LYS A 257 -6.52 25.69 -9.56
N ASP A 258 -6.31 24.78 -8.63
CA ASP A 258 -7.11 23.56 -8.48
C ASP A 258 -8.27 23.84 -7.52
N GLN A 259 -9.43 24.17 -8.07
CA GLN A 259 -10.65 24.38 -7.30
C GLN A 259 -11.37 23.06 -7.12
N ARG A 260 -11.67 22.73 -5.87
CA ARG A 260 -12.30 21.48 -5.47
C ARG A 260 -13.46 21.76 -4.53
N SER A 261 -14.54 21.04 -4.69
CA SER A 261 -15.64 21.02 -3.73
C SER A 261 -16.19 19.61 -3.62
N LEU A 262 -16.76 19.31 -2.46
CA LEU A 262 -17.37 18.03 -2.16
C LEU A 262 -18.65 18.31 -1.38
N SER A 263 -19.72 17.64 -1.75
CA SER A 263 -20.98 17.66 -1.00
C SER A 263 -21.64 16.30 -1.08
N TRP A 264 -22.48 15.99 -0.10
CA TRP A 264 -23.35 14.84 -0.15
C TRP A 264 -24.72 15.18 0.37
N GLN A 265 -25.74 14.49 -0.14
CA GLN A 265 -27.12 14.69 0.26
C GLN A 265 -27.86 13.36 0.32
N PHE A 266 -28.78 13.25 1.28
CA PHE A 266 -29.70 12.12 1.36
C PHE A 266 -30.60 12.10 0.12
N VAL A 267 -30.75 10.91 -0.49
CA VAL A 267 -31.58 10.71 -1.67
C VAL A 267 -32.86 9.96 -1.30
N ARG A 268 -32.70 8.79 -0.67
CA ARG A 268 -33.81 7.87 -0.35
C ARG A 268 -33.39 6.88 0.74
N PRO A 269 -34.34 6.32 1.51
CA PRO A 269 -34.06 5.11 2.26
C PRO A 269 -33.92 3.93 1.27
N GLY A 270 -33.15 2.92 1.66
CA GLY A 270 -33.01 1.66 0.92
C GLY A 270 -32.97 0.49 1.89
N GLU A 271 -33.24 -0.71 1.37
CA GLU A 271 -33.04 -1.95 2.11
C GLU A 271 -31.66 -2.50 1.75
N VAL A 272 -30.94 -3.04 2.75
CA VAL A 272 -29.65 -3.71 2.55
C VAL A 272 -29.87 -5.20 2.64
N ASP A 273 -29.63 -5.91 1.54
CA ASP A 273 -29.59 -7.36 1.53
C ASP A 273 -28.15 -7.83 1.75
N PHE A 274 -27.76 -7.92 3.03
CA PHE A 274 -26.44 -8.41 3.41
C PHE A 274 -26.19 -9.86 2.96
N GLN A 275 -27.25 -10.67 2.82
CA GLN A 275 -27.11 -12.06 2.35
C GLN A 275 -26.77 -12.10 0.87
N GLU A 276 -27.39 -11.26 0.06
CA GLU A 276 -27.06 -11.14 -1.37
C GLU A 276 -25.63 -10.63 -1.55
N MET A 277 -25.24 -9.57 -0.83
CA MET A 277 -23.88 -9.02 -0.89
C MET A 277 -22.81 -10.08 -0.55
N ALA A 278 -23.07 -10.86 0.50
CA ALA A 278 -22.19 -11.91 0.99
C ALA A 278 -21.91 -13.02 -0.04
N LYS A 279 -22.76 -13.21 -1.06
CA LYS A 279 -22.51 -14.19 -2.14
C LYS A 279 -21.27 -13.88 -2.95
N SER A 280 -20.86 -12.61 -3.00
CA SER A 280 -19.65 -12.18 -3.70
C SER A 280 -18.40 -12.16 -2.82
N HIS A 281 -18.58 -12.30 -1.49
CA HIS A 281 -17.50 -12.17 -0.53
C HIS A 281 -16.63 -13.41 -0.49
N LYS A 282 -15.32 -13.19 -0.41
CA LYS A 282 -14.31 -14.21 -0.10
C LYS A 282 -13.54 -13.77 1.12
N TYR A 283 -13.38 -14.67 2.09
CA TYR A 283 -12.64 -14.40 3.32
C TYR A 283 -11.26 -15.04 3.23
N PHE A 284 -10.24 -14.31 3.68
CA PHE A 284 -8.85 -14.75 3.66
C PHE A 284 -8.25 -14.61 5.05
N LEU A 285 -7.39 -15.54 5.43
CA LEU A 285 -6.71 -15.52 6.71
C LEU A 285 -5.31 -14.92 6.53
N ALA A 286 -4.96 -13.96 7.38
CA ALA A 286 -3.63 -13.35 7.41
C ALA A 286 -3.08 -13.49 8.84
N GLY A 287 -1.89 -14.07 9.00
CA GLY A 287 -1.37 -14.40 10.32
C GLY A 287 0.14 -14.41 10.45
N SER A 288 0.62 -14.56 11.69
CA SER A 288 2.04 -14.54 12.01
C SER A 288 2.83 -15.75 11.49
N TRP A 289 2.19 -16.86 11.14
CA TRP A 289 2.85 -18.08 10.66
C TRP A 289 3.62 -17.89 9.35
N ASN A 290 3.24 -16.90 8.54
CA ASN A 290 3.97 -16.47 7.35
C ASN A 290 4.43 -15.00 7.45
N GLY A 291 4.47 -14.44 8.66
CA GLY A 291 4.82 -13.05 8.89
C GLY A 291 3.89 -12.04 8.22
N PHE A 292 2.62 -12.40 8.01
CA PHE A 292 1.61 -11.60 7.30
C PHE A 292 1.99 -11.25 5.84
N GLN A 293 2.86 -12.05 5.21
CA GLN A 293 3.32 -11.80 3.84
C GLN A 293 2.32 -12.27 2.78
N ASP A 294 1.65 -13.38 3.04
CA ASP A 294 0.63 -13.95 2.17
C ASP A 294 -0.69 -14.14 2.94
N VAL A 295 -1.79 -14.26 2.20
CA VAL A 295 -3.13 -14.50 2.77
C VAL A 295 -3.74 -15.76 2.20
N GLU A 296 -4.38 -16.55 3.05
CA GLU A 296 -4.90 -17.87 2.69
C GLU A 296 -6.42 -17.84 2.52
N LEU A 297 -6.94 -18.31 1.38
CA LEU A 297 -8.38 -18.33 1.13
C LEU A 297 -9.09 -19.30 2.08
N MET A 298 -10.07 -18.81 2.83
CA MET A 298 -10.94 -19.66 3.63
C MET A 298 -11.96 -20.39 2.75
N THR A 299 -12.21 -21.66 3.05
CA THR A 299 -13.17 -22.50 2.34
C THR A 299 -14.54 -22.40 2.99
N LEU A 300 -15.58 -22.15 2.19
CA LEU A 300 -16.96 -22.21 2.67
C LEU A 300 -17.38 -23.66 2.89
N ASP A 301 -17.66 -24.03 4.13
CA ASP A 301 -18.32 -25.28 4.48
C ASP A 301 -19.82 -25.15 4.16
N THR A 302 -20.28 -25.86 3.14
CA THR A 302 -21.69 -25.79 2.68
C THR A 302 -22.69 -26.35 3.68
N ASP A 303 -22.25 -27.21 4.61
CA ASP A 303 -23.15 -27.84 5.58
C ASP A 303 -23.42 -26.90 6.76
N SER A 304 -22.38 -26.20 7.24
CA SER A 304 -22.50 -25.23 8.34
C SER A 304 -22.79 -23.80 7.87
N GLY A 305 -22.47 -23.47 6.61
CA GLY A 305 -22.51 -22.11 6.09
C GLY A 305 -21.43 -21.21 6.71
N HIS A 306 -20.33 -21.80 7.19
CA HIS A 306 -19.22 -21.09 7.84
C HIS A 306 -17.96 -21.18 6.98
N TYR A 307 -17.09 -20.18 7.08
CA TYR A 307 -15.80 -20.24 6.40
C TYR A 307 -14.78 -20.89 7.33
N ARG A 308 -13.94 -21.77 6.78
CA ARG A 308 -12.93 -22.51 7.53
C ARG A 308 -11.58 -22.48 6.86
N GLN A 309 -10.52 -22.42 7.66
CA GLN A 309 -9.15 -22.54 7.18
C GLN A 309 -8.27 -23.18 8.24
N GLU A 310 -7.45 -24.13 7.79
CA GLU A 310 -6.43 -24.78 8.62
C GLU A 310 -5.19 -23.89 8.72
N VAL A 311 -4.61 -23.79 9.92
CA VAL A 311 -3.33 -23.11 10.16
C VAL A 311 -2.38 -24.00 10.94
N THR A 312 -1.09 -23.89 10.64
CA THR A 312 -0.04 -24.58 11.39
C THR A 312 0.54 -23.66 12.45
N ILE A 313 0.61 -24.16 13.69
CA ILE A 313 1.13 -23.39 14.82
C ILE A 313 2.67 -23.47 14.83
N GLY A 314 3.32 -22.32 14.80
CA GLY A 314 4.77 -22.18 14.79
C GLY A 314 5.43 -22.63 16.10
N MET A 315 6.76 -22.50 16.12
CA MET A 315 7.58 -22.94 17.26
C MET A 315 7.36 -22.12 18.54
N SER A 316 6.76 -20.94 18.44
CA SER A 316 6.31 -20.11 19.57
C SER A 316 5.22 -20.80 20.39
N GLY A 317 4.43 -21.67 19.77
CA GLY A 317 3.20 -22.23 20.36
C GLY A 317 2.01 -21.27 20.34
N THR A 318 2.20 -20.06 19.80
CA THR A 318 1.15 -19.05 19.64
C THR A 318 1.22 -18.43 18.26
N GLU A 319 0.06 -18.11 17.69
CA GLU A 319 -0.05 -17.42 16.40
C GLU A 319 -1.13 -16.34 16.47
N THR A 320 -0.85 -15.18 15.89
CA THR A 320 -1.79 -14.06 15.80
C THR A 320 -2.33 -13.92 14.39
N PHE A 321 -3.59 -13.49 14.26
CA PHE A 321 -4.22 -13.38 12.94
C PHE A 321 -5.37 -12.37 12.84
N GLN A 322 -5.73 -12.06 11.60
CA GLN A 322 -6.97 -11.38 11.20
C GLN A 322 -7.60 -12.11 10.01
N ILE A 323 -8.85 -11.78 9.72
CA ILE A 323 -9.54 -12.28 8.53
C ILE A 323 -9.83 -11.08 7.62
N LEU A 324 -9.41 -11.15 6.36
CA LEU A 324 -9.59 -10.09 5.38
C LEU A 324 -10.74 -10.42 4.43
N LEU A 325 -11.61 -9.45 4.19
CA LEU A 325 -12.57 -9.53 3.09
C LEU A 325 -11.85 -9.21 1.78
N ASN A 326 -11.90 -10.12 0.81
CA ASN A 326 -11.35 -9.96 -0.54
C ASN A 326 -9.87 -9.53 -0.57
N GLN A 327 -9.04 -10.05 0.36
CA GLN A 327 -7.62 -9.70 0.51
C GLN A 327 -7.36 -8.22 0.81
N ASN A 328 -8.36 -7.49 1.32
CA ASN A 328 -8.26 -6.07 1.61
C ASN A 328 -8.01 -5.82 3.10
N TRP A 329 -6.85 -5.29 3.44
CA TRP A 329 -6.49 -4.86 4.81
C TRP A 329 -7.36 -3.72 5.35
N LEU A 330 -8.00 -2.95 4.47
CA LEU A 330 -8.98 -1.92 4.85
C LEU A 330 -10.39 -2.49 5.05
N ALA A 331 -10.56 -3.81 4.91
CA ALA A 331 -11.81 -4.52 5.17
C ALA A 331 -11.54 -5.76 6.01
N ALA A 332 -10.86 -5.56 7.14
CA ALA A 332 -10.51 -6.62 8.07
C ALA A 332 -11.68 -6.91 9.02
N VAL A 333 -11.92 -8.19 9.26
CA VAL A 333 -12.70 -8.71 10.37
C VAL A 333 -11.72 -8.96 11.50
N HIS A 334 -11.97 -8.34 12.66
CA HIS A 334 -11.01 -8.27 13.75
C HIS A 334 -11.72 -8.21 15.12
N PRO A 335 -11.03 -8.48 16.24
CA PRO A 335 -11.58 -8.26 17.58
C PRO A 335 -11.61 -6.76 17.94
N ASP A 336 -12.34 -6.40 18.99
CA ASP A 336 -12.35 -5.03 19.54
C ASP A 336 -11.15 -4.73 20.45
N ALA A 337 -10.36 -5.73 20.81
CA ALA A 337 -9.13 -5.62 21.59
C ALA A 337 -7.99 -6.41 20.92
N ASN A 338 -6.74 -6.00 21.16
CA ASN A 338 -5.60 -6.76 20.68
C ASN A 338 -5.34 -8.00 21.54
N ASP A 339 -4.71 -9.01 20.92
CA ASP A 339 -4.36 -10.30 21.54
C ASP A 339 -5.57 -11.06 22.10
N ALA A 340 -6.72 -10.93 21.43
CA ALA A 340 -7.97 -11.49 21.90
C ALA A 340 -8.00 -13.02 21.77
N THR A 341 -8.52 -13.72 22.78
CA THR A 341 -8.77 -15.18 22.74
C THR A 341 -10.22 -15.48 22.36
N GLN A 342 -10.57 -16.72 22.04
CA GLN A 342 -11.94 -17.07 21.65
C GLN A 342 -12.97 -16.98 22.79
N ASP A 343 -12.51 -16.85 24.04
CA ASP A 343 -13.31 -16.90 25.27
C ASP A 343 -13.09 -15.71 26.23
N ASP A 344 -12.33 -14.68 25.85
CA ASP A 344 -12.08 -13.48 26.67
C ASP A 344 -13.22 -12.44 26.68
N GLY A 345 -14.30 -12.70 25.95
CA GLY A 345 -15.46 -11.80 25.85
C GLY A 345 -15.29 -10.64 24.86
N HIS A 346 -14.29 -10.66 23.98
CA HIS A 346 -14.16 -9.70 22.88
C HIS A 346 -15.41 -9.66 21.99
N ARG A 347 -15.60 -8.55 21.30
CA ARG A 347 -16.61 -8.40 20.24
C ARG A 347 -15.94 -8.45 18.88
N LEU A 348 -16.48 -9.26 17.98
CA LEU A 348 -16.12 -9.20 16.57
C LEU A 348 -16.52 -7.82 15.99
N GLN A 349 -15.62 -7.23 15.22
CA GLN A 349 -15.78 -5.98 14.47
C GLN A 349 -15.43 -6.20 12.99
N GLY A 350 -15.80 -5.24 12.16
CA GLY A 350 -15.58 -5.30 10.72
C GLY A 350 -16.55 -6.21 9.96
N PRO A 351 -16.34 -6.38 8.63
CA PRO A 351 -15.17 -5.96 7.87
C PRO A 351 -15.07 -4.42 7.70
N ASP A 352 -14.01 -3.81 8.23
CA ASP A 352 -13.75 -2.36 8.14
C ASP A 352 -12.23 -2.02 8.26
N ASP A 353 -11.89 -0.73 8.29
CA ASP A 353 -10.52 -0.20 8.34
C ASP A 353 -9.93 -0.13 9.78
N GLY A 354 -10.68 -0.60 10.78
CA GLY A 354 -10.33 -0.55 12.20
C GLY A 354 -9.42 -1.68 12.68
N GLY A 355 -8.99 -2.58 11.79
CA GLY A 355 -8.23 -3.77 12.14
C GLY A 355 -6.79 -3.52 12.57
N VAL A 356 -6.20 -2.38 12.25
CA VAL A 356 -4.77 -2.13 12.56
C VAL A 356 -4.49 -2.32 14.06
N GLY A 357 -3.60 -3.25 14.38
CA GLY A 357 -3.21 -3.54 15.77
C GLY A 357 -4.26 -4.28 16.59
N ARG A 358 -5.19 -5.02 15.96
CA ARG A 358 -6.23 -5.81 16.64
C ARG A 358 -6.23 -7.24 16.12
N TYR A 359 -5.57 -8.14 16.83
CA TYR A 359 -5.40 -9.53 16.42
C TYR A 359 -6.08 -10.49 17.39
N TRP A 360 -6.57 -11.61 16.87
CA TRP A 360 -6.82 -12.79 17.70
C TRP A 360 -5.51 -13.54 17.90
N THR A 361 -5.40 -14.26 19.02
CA THR A 361 -4.22 -15.06 19.36
C THR A 361 -4.61 -16.49 19.70
N ILE A 362 -4.20 -17.42 18.83
CA ILE A 362 -4.32 -18.87 19.04
C ILE A 362 -3.21 -19.33 19.99
N GLY A 363 -3.54 -20.20 20.96
CA GLY A 363 -2.58 -20.79 21.89
C GLY A 363 -2.26 -19.90 23.11
N ALA A 364 -2.86 -18.72 23.21
CA ALA A 364 -2.74 -17.87 24.40
C ALA A 364 -3.56 -18.39 25.58
N ASP A 365 -4.68 -19.07 25.32
CA ASP A 365 -5.49 -19.72 26.35
C ASP A 365 -5.10 -21.21 26.47
N PRO A 366 -4.75 -21.71 27.67
CA PRO A 366 -4.51 -23.14 27.88
C PRO A 366 -5.68 -24.05 27.46
N ALA A 367 -6.91 -23.53 27.43
CA ALA A 367 -8.09 -24.26 26.98
C ALA A 367 -8.04 -24.63 25.48
N ASP A 368 -7.24 -23.92 24.68
CA ASP A 368 -7.06 -24.23 23.25
C ASP A 368 -6.43 -25.62 23.05
N GLY A 369 -5.65 -26.12 24.02
CA GLY A 369 -5.00 -27.43 23.93
C GLY A 369 -3.97 -27.54 22.79
N ILE A 370 -3.49 -26.40 22.30
CA ILE A 370 -2.58 -26.28 21.16
C ILE A 370 -1.12 -26.26 21.62
N SER A 371 -0.25 -26.95 20.89
CA SER A 371 1.19 -27.00 21.08
C SER A 371 1.95 -26.65 19.79
N PRO A 372 3.24 -26.31 19.88
CA PRO A 372 4.05 -26.07 18.69
C PRO A 372 4.02 -27.22 17.68
N GLY A 373 3.67 -26.90 16.43
CA GLY A 373 3.52 -27.86 15.34
C GLY A 373 2.15 -28.56 15.27
N ASP A 374 1.23 -28.28 16.19
CA ASP A 374 -0.17 -28.66 16.01
C ASP A 374 -0.81 -27.82 14.89
N HIS A 375 -1.93 -28.33 14.37
CA HIS A 375 -2.78 -27.61 13.44
C HIS A 375 -4.03 -27.12 14.16
N ALA A 376 -4.54 -25.96 13.76
CA ALA A 376 -5.78 -25.39 14.26
C ALA A 376 -6.74 -25.11 13.09
N MET A 377 -8.01 -25.42 13.27
CA MET A 377 -9.05 -25.07 12.30
C MET A 377 -9.72 -23.78 12.74
N VAL A 378 -9.43 -22.68 12.03
CA VAL A 378 -10.10 -21.39 12.26
C VAL A 378 -11.43 -21.39 11.53
N SER A 379 -12.51 -21.10 12.26
CA SER A 379 -13.88 -21.01 11.74
C SER A 379 -14.44 -19.60 11.91
N LEU A 380 -14.92 -19.02 10.81
CA LEU A 380 -15.70 -17.78 10.79
C LEU A 380 -17.19 -18.13 10.65
N GLU A 381 -17.92 -17.98 11.73
CA GLU A 381 -19.36 -18.16 11.78
C GLU A 381 -20.06 -16.96 11.13
N MET A 382 -20.96 -17.24 10.19
CA MET A 382 -21.75 -16.25 9.47
C MET A 382 -23.19 -16.23 9.98
N ALA A 383 -23.81 -15.05 10.07
CA ALA A 383 -25.23 -14.89 10.33
C ALA A 383 -25.80 -13.70 9.56
N GLY A 384 -26.91 -13.91 8.86
CA GLY A 384 -27.54 -12.84 8.06
C GLY A 384 -26.65 -12.24 6.98
N GLY A 385 -25.65 -13.00 6.49
CA GLY A 385 -24.67 -12.53 5.50
C GLY A 385 -23.45 -11.81 6.10
N LEU A 386 -23.41 -11.61 7.42
CA LEU A 386 -22.32 -10.91 8.10
C LEU A 386 -21.50 -11.85 9.00
N PRO A 387 -20.20 -11.57 9.19
CA PRO A 387 -19.39 -12.17 10.24
C PRO A 387 -20.05 -12.02 11.60
N ARG A 388 -20.18 -13.13 12.34
CA ARG A 388 -20.80 -13.15 13.67
C ARG A 388 -19.81 -13.50 14.77
N ARG A 389 -18.97 -14.52 14.54
CA ARG A 389 -18.03 -15.01 15.54
C ARG A 389 -16.84 -15.69 14.86
N VAL A 390 -15.68 -15.60 15.48
CA VAL A 390 -14.51 -16.42 15.15
C VAL A 390 -14.30 -17.44 16.27
N ARG A 391 -13.95 -18.67 15.88
CA ARG A 391 -13.53 -19.75 16.78
C ARG A 391 -12.37 -20.50 16.19
N TRP A 392 -11.62 -21.19 17.04
CA TRP A 392 -10.63 -22.14 16.59
C TRP A 392 -10.62 -23.37 17.49
N GLU A 393 -10.28 -24.50 16.90
CA GLU A 393 -10.10 -25.75 17.63
C GLU A 393 -8.86 -26.46 17.12
N LYS A 394 -8.21 -27.23 18.00
CA LYS A 394 -7.15 -28.13 17.59
C LYS A 394 -7.70 -29.09 16.53
N TYR A 395 -6.98 -29.19 15.42
CA TYR A 395 -7.38 -29.99 14.28
C TYR A 395 -6.32 -31.05 14.00
N ASP A 396 -6.73 -32.31 14.00
CA ASP A 396 -5.88 -33.42 13.58
C ASP A 396 -5.91 -33.49 12.05
N SER A 397 -5.07 -32.67 11.41
CA SER A 397 -5.03 -32.60 9.95
C SER A 397 -4.69 -33.97 9.33
N PRO A 398 -5.42 -34.43 8.31
CA PRO A 398 -5.06 -35.64 7.56
C PRO A 398 -3.63 -35.57 7.00
N ASP A 399 -3.17 -34.36 6.68
CA ASP A 399 -1.83 -34.09 6.15
C ASP A 399 -0.79 -33.86 7.25
N ALA A 400 -1.19 -33.62 8.50
CA ALA A 400 -0.26 -33.49 9.62
C ALA A 400 0.63 -34.73 9.78
N HIS A 401 0.13 -35.93 9.48
CA HIS A 401 0.96 -37.13 9.50
C HIS A 401 2.05 -37.10 8.41
N HIS A 402 1.72 -36.67 7.19
CA HIS A 402 2.68 -36.53 6.10
C HIS A 402 3.71 -35.43 6.39
N GLU A 403 3.29 -34.30 6.94
CA GLU A 403 4.20 -33.22 7.32
C GLU A 403 5.11 -33.61 8.48
N TYR A 404 4.58 -34.30 9.49
CA TYR A 404 5.37 -34.83 10.60
C TYR A 404 6.42 -35.83 10.10
N LEU A 405 6.03 -36.74 9.19
CA LEU A 405 6.95 -37.67 8.54
C LEU A 405 8.00 -36.93 7.71
N ALA A 406 7.61 -35.92 6.93
CA ALA A 406 8.53 -35.12 6.13
C ALA A 406 9.56 -34.39 7.00
N ARG A 407 9.11 -33.73 8.09
CA ARG A 407 9.99 -33.08 9.08
C ARG A 407 10.88 -34.09 9.80
N GLY A 408 10.36 -35.27 10.14
CA GLY A 408 11.14 -36.37 10.72
C GLY A 408 12.23 -36.87 9.78
N CYS A 409 11.90 -37.11 8.52
CA CYS A 409 12.83 -37.50 7.46
C CYS A 409 13.88 -36.41 7.22
N GLN A 410 13.50 -35.14 7.20
CA GLN A 410 14.43 -34.02 7.05
C GLN A 410 15.39 -33.91 8.24
N LYS A 411 14.91 -34.01 9.48
CA LYS A 411 15.77 -34.03 10.67
C LYS A 411 16.72 -35.23 10.69
N ILE A 412 16.27 -36.41 10.25
CA ILE A 412 17.12 -37.60 10.11
C ILE A 412 18.18 -37.38 9.03
N PHE A 413 17.80 -36.79 7.90
CA PHE A 413 18.70 -36.45 6.79
C PHE A 413 19.75 -35.42 7.23
N GLU A 414 19.34 -34.31 7.85
CA GLU A 414 20.24 -33.29 8.40
C GLU A 414 21.18 -33.85 9.47
N ARG A 415 20.68 -34.73 10.34
CA ARG A 415 21.51 -35.45 11.32
C ARG A 415 22.54 -36.35 10.62
N HIS A 416 22.14 -37.11 9.61
CA HIS A 416 23.06 -37.95 8.83
C HIS A 416 24.11 -37.12 8.10
N LEU A 417 23.71 -36.03 7.46
CA LEU A 417 24.61 -35.07 6.82
C LEU A 417 25.63 -34.52 7.82
N ARG A 418 25.18 -34.14 9.02
CA ARG A 418 26.06 -33.64 10.10
C ARG A 418 27.06 -34.70 10.58
N LEU A 419 26.62 -35.95 10.75
CA LEU A 419 27.47 -37.08 11.15
C LEU A 419 28.48 -37.45 10.04
N MET A 420 28.06 -37.37 8.78
CA MET A 420 28.92 -37.57 7.61
C MET A 420 29.87 -36.38 7.35
N GLY A 421 29.64 -35.23 8.00
CA GLY A 421 30.33 -34.00 7.66
C GLY A 421 30.06 -33.56 6.22
N LEU A 422 28.87 -33.84 5.69
CA LEU A 422 28.45 -33.52 4.33
C LEU A 422 27.55 -32.28 4.34
N ILE A 423 27.84 -31.31 3.49
CA ILE A 423 26.93 -30.21 3.15
C ILE A 423 26.27 -30.60 1.82
N PRO A 424 24.93 -30.73 1.79
CA PRO A 424 24.21 -31.12 0.58
C PRO A 424 24.31 -30.01 -0.47
N ARG A 425 24.00 -30.37 -1.72
CA ARG A 425 23.98 -29.42 -2.84
C ARG A 425 22.80 -28.48 -2.69
N GLU A 426 23.05 -27.17 -2.69
CA GLU A 426 21.99 -26.14 -2.61
C GLU A 426 21.53 -25.72 -4.01
N THR A 427 22.45 -25.53 -4.94
CA THR A 427 22.15 -25.10 -6.32
C THR A 427 23.10 -25.73 -7.34
N LEU A 428 22.92 -25.43 -8.63
CA LEU A 428 23.88 -25.79 -9.67
C LEU A 428 25.27 -25.17 -9.44
N GLU A 429 25.31 -23.99 -8.85
CA GLU A 429 26.54 -23.21 -8.60
C GLU A 429 27.19 -23.55 -7.24
N LYS A 430 26.45 -24.19 -6.34
CA LYS A 430 26.92 -24.64 -5.02
C LYS A 430 26.82 -26.17 -4.88
N PRO A 431 27.79 -26.92 -5.44
CA PRO A 431 27.80 -28.38 -5.35
C PRO A 431 27.98 -28.86 -3.91
N ALA A 432 27.54 -30.09 -3.64
CA ALA A 432 27.72 -30.73 -2.34
C ALA A 432 29.22 -30.80 -1.98
N ARG A 433 29.54 -30.58 -0.70
CA ARG A 433 30.93 -30.54 -0.21
C ARG A 433 31.07 -31.13 1.18
N LEU A 434 32.26 -31.59 1.54
CA LEU A 434 32.55 -32.06 2.90
C LEU A 434 32.96 -30.88 3.79
N SER A 435 32.31 -30.74 4.95
CA SER A 435 32.64 -29.76 5.99
C SER A 435 33.60 -30.31 7.05
N LYS A 436 33.60 -31.62 7.27
CA LYS A 436 34.51 -32.32 8.19
C LYS A 436 34.64 -33.80 7.82
N LYS A 437 35.66 -34.49 8.34
CA LYS A 437 35.76 -35.96 8.17
C LYS A 437 34.60 -36.65 8.90
N PRO A 438 34.00 -37.70 8.32
CA PRO A 438 32.89 -38.42 8.95
C PRO A 438 33.30 -39.03 10.29
N GLU A 439 32.42 -38.93 11.30
CA GLU A 439 32.75 -39.32 12.69
C GLU A 439 32.82 -40.84 12.94
N PHE A 440 32.52 -41.67 11.95
CA PHE A 440 32.49 -43.14 12.05
C PHE A 440 33.88 -43.83 12.01
N TYR A 441 34.95 -43.05 11.90
CA TYR A 441 36.33 -43.54 11.73
C TYR A 441 37.18 -43.44 13.01
N ARG A 442 36.60 -43.60 14.20
CA ARG A 442 37.35 -43.77 15.45
C ARG A 442 37.18 -45.16 16.03
#